data_AF-A0A9W6YT75-F1
#
_entry.id   AF-A0A9W6YT75-F1
#
_cell.length_a   1.000
_cell.length_b   1.000
_cell.length_c   1.000
_cell.angle_alpha   90.00
_cell.angle_beta   90.00
_cell.angle_gamma   90.00
#
_symmetry.space_group_name_H-M   'P 1'
#
loop_
_entity.id
_entity.type
_entity.pdbx_description
1 polymer ?
#
loop_
_entity_poly.entity_id
_entity_poly.type
_entity_poly.pdbx_seq_one_letter_code
_entity_poly.pdbx_strand_id
1 'polypeptide(L)'
;MATLIPPPSKKQKRAAQQPREVNIIPKDLSNVLINFQASDTGETVGGSMRVPGAITEKQLEELLNQLNGTSDDPVPYTFSLQNDKDLVDIKDNLYSSVLQPGIKTTEDFMTLVYTPRAVFKVKPVTRSSATISGHGSTILAAQFAPNTSGKMVTGAGDSTARLWDCNTQTIQYTFSGHSNWVLCVSWSPQGDVVATGSMDSTVRLWDPKTGKSIGNALAGHSKWISSLAWEPIHLVKPGNKPRLVSASKDGTIKVWDTATRQCMMTMSGHSSAVSCVKWGGSNLIYTGSHDKTIRVWDAKDGRFQKKNKPRH
;
A
#
# COMPACT_ATOMS: atom_id res chain seq x y z
N MET A 1 4.94 29.69 -5.77
CA MET A 1 3.65 30.38 -5.62
C MET A 1 2.60 29.33 -5.32
N ALA A 2 2.00 29.36 -4.14
CA ALA A 2 0.97 28.39 -3.75
C ALA A 2 -0.30 28.65 -4.57
N THR A 3 -0.76 27.65 -5.31
CA THR A 3 -2.05 27.69 -5.99
C THR A 3 -3.15 27.64 -4.93
N LEU A 4 -3.58 28.82 -4.48
CA LEU A 4 -4.78 29.01 -3.68
C LEU A 4 -5.97 28.41 -4.45
N ILE A 5 -6.55 27.36 -3.89
CA ILE A 5 -7.75 26.73 -4.43
C ILE A 5 -8.85 27.81 -4.43
N PRO A 6 -9.52 28.06 -5.57
CA PRO A 6 -10.54 29.09 -5.64
C PRO A 6 -11.66 28.78 -4.65
N PRO A 7 -12.22 29.83 -3.99
CA PRO A 7 -13.28 29.63 -3.01
C PRO A 7 -14.48 28.93 -3.65
N PRO A 8 -15.14 27.99 -2.94
CA PRO A 8 -16.23 27.21 -3.50
C PRO A 8 -17.36 28.13 -3.97
N SER A 9 -17.89 27.83 -5.16
CA SER A 9 -18.91 28.66 -5.82
C SER A 9 -20.18 28.76 -4.97
N LYS A 10 -20.98 29.82 -5.16
CA LYS A 10 -22.28 29.96 -4.48
C LYS A 10 -23.18 28.73 -4.67
N LYS A 11 -23.05 28.01 -5.79
CA LYS A 11 -23.77 26.76 -6.07
C LYS A 11 -23.28 25.59 -5.21
N GLN A 12 -21.96 25.47 -5.01
CA GLN A 12 -21.36 24.47 -4.12
C GLN A 12 -21.70 24.74 -2.64
N LYS A 13 -21.68 26.01 -2.22
CA LYS A 13 -22.12 26.39 -0.86
C LYS A 13 -23.59 26.09 -0.63
N ARG A 14 -24.46 26.33 -1.62
CA ARG A 14 -25.89 25.96 -1.54
C ARG A 14 -26.13 24.45 -1.51
N ALA A 15 -25.40 23.67 -2.31
CA ALA A 15 -25.49 22.22 -2.29
C ALA A 15 -25.01 21.62 -0.95
N ALA A 16 -23.95 22.18 -0.36
CA ALA A 16 -23.46 21.78 0.96
C ALA A 16 -24.36 22.23 2.13
N GLN A 17 -25.23 23.22 1.90
CA GLN A 17 -26.23 23.73 2.85
C GLN A 17 -27.61 23.12 2.66
N GLN A 18 -27.83 22.26 1.67
CA GLN A 18 -29.07 21.49 1.63
C GLN A 18 -29.09 20.61 2.88
N PRO A 19 -30.10 20.74 3.75
CA PRO A 19 -30.27 19.79 4.84
C PRO A 19 -30.31 18.42 4.19
N ARG A 20 -29.49 17.47 4.66
CA ARG A 20 -29.68 16.06 4.30
C ARG A 20 -31.15 15.78 4.60
N GLU A 21 -31.94 15.49 3.56
CA GLU A 21 -33.29 15.00 3.77
C GLU A 21 -33.13 13.77 4.65
N VAL A 22 -33.52 13.90 5.91
CA VAL A 22 -33.58 12.78 6.82
C VAL A 22 -34.72 11.96 6.27
N ASN A 23 -34.42 10.98 5.42
CA ASN A 23 -35.41 10.05 4.91
C ASN A 23 -36.05 9.40 6.14
N ILE A 24 -37.25 9.86 6.47
CA ILE A 24 -38.01 9.37 7.62
C ILE A 24 -38.35 7.93 7.27
N ILE A 25 -37.71 6.99 7.96
CA ILE A 25 -37.94 5.56 7.80
C ILE A 25 -39.39 5.28 8.26
N PRO A 26 -40.25 4.70 7.42
CA PRO A 26 -41.59 4.30 7.84
C PRO A 26 -41.53 3.35 9.04
N LYS A 27 -42.37 3.59 10.06
CA LYS A 27 -42.37 2.80 11.30
C LYS A 27 -42.87 1.36 11.10
N ASP A 28 -43.68 1.12 10.07
CA ASP A 28 -44.32 -0.17 9.76
C ASP A 28 -43.68 -0.86 8.55
N LEU A 29 -42.35 -0.85 8.45
CA LEU A 29 -41.64 -1.59 7.41
C LEU A 29 -41.71 -3.10 7.67
N SER A 30 -42.15 -3.85 6.66
CA SER A 30 -42.11 -5.31 6.68
C SER A 30 -40.68 -5.84 6.73
N ASN A 31 -40.55 -7.09 7.21
CA ASN A 31 -39.28 -7.80 7.19
C ASN A 31 -38.94 -8.23 5.76
N VAL A 32 -37.65 -8.21 5.45
CA VAL A 32 -37.07 -8.61 4.17
C VAL A 32 -36.29 -9.92 4.36
N LEU A 33 -36.29 -10.76 3.35
CA LEU A 33 -35.45 -11.95 3.29
C LEU A 33 -34.09 -11.61 2.67
N ILE A 34 -33.03 -11.77 3.48
CA ILE A 34 -31.65 -11.54 3.04
C ILE A 34 -30.82 -12.82 3.15
N ASN A 35 -29.71 -12.85 2.41
CA ASN A 35 -28.62 -13.81 2.57
C ASN A 35 -27.28 -13.07 2.42
N PHE A 36 -26.28 -13.46 3.20
CA PHE A 36 -24.94 -12.88 3.13
C PHE A 36 -24.07 -13.69 2.19
N GLN A 37 -23.33 -13.00 1.32
CA GLN A 37 -22.37 -13.61 0.41
C GLN A 37 -21.01 -12.90 0.49
N ALA A 38 -19.93 -13.66 0.62
CA ALA A 38 -18.58 -13.10 0.62
C ALA A 38 -18.20 -12.56 -0.77
N SER A 39 -17.57 -11.38 -0.84
CA SER A 39 -17.19 -10.77 -2.12
C SER A 39 -16.02 -11.44 -2.85
N ASP A 40 -15.18 -12.19 -2.12
CA ASP A 40 -13.98 -12.85 -2.64
C ASP A 40 -14.25 -14.31 -3.08
N THR A 41 -14.92 -15.08 -2.24
CA THR A 41 -15.19 -16.51 -2.44
C THR A 41 -16.56 -16.77 -3.05
N GLY A 42 -17.52 -15.84 -2.89
CA GLY A 42 -18.91 -16.05 -3.25
C GLY A 42 -19.65 -17.02 -2.33
N GLU A 43 -19.05 -17.43 -1.21
CA GLU A 43 -19.68 -18.33 -0.24
C GLU A 43 -20.78 -17.62 0.56
N THR A 44 -21.85 -18.35 0.85
CA THR A 44 -23.00 -17.83 1.58
C THR A 44 -22.91 -18.17 3.06
N VAL A 45 -23.18 -17.20 3.93
CA VAL A 45 -23.08 -17.34 5.39
C VAL A 45 -24.45 -17.19 6.04
N GLY A 46 -24.77 -18.07 7.00
CA GLY A 46 -26.00 -17.98 7.81
C GLY A 46 -27.30 -18.35 7.10
N GLY A 47 -27.26 -18.61 5.80
CA GLY A 47 -28.42 -18.95 4.99
C GLY A 47 -29.42 -17.80 4.85
N SER A 48 -30.62 -18.13 4.38
CA SER A 48 -31.70 -17.16 4.19
C SER A 48 -32.33 -16.77 5.53
N MET A 49 -32.32 -15.49 5.87
CA MET A 49 -32.81 -14.99 7.14
C MET A 49 -33.71 -13.75 6.97
N ARG A 50 -34.65 -13.58 7.90
CA ARG A 50 -35.56 -12.43 7.92
C ARG A 50 -34.99 -11.33 8.80
N VAL A 51 -34.82 -10.15 8.22
CA VAL A 51 -34.37 -8.94 8.92
C VAL A 51 -35.35 -7.80 8.72
N PRO A 52 -35.43 -6.82 9.63
CA PRO A 52 -36.24 -5.62 9.41
C PRO A 52 -35.82 -4.89 8.14
N GLY A 53 -36.77 -4.44 7.29
CA GLY A 53 -36.44 -3.67 6.08
C GLY A 53 -35.71 -2.34 6.35
N ALA A 54 -35.78 -1.85 7.59
CA ALA A 54 -35.07 -0.67 8.07
C ALA A 54 -33.66 -0.96 8.63
N ILE A 55 -33.16 -2.20 8.53
CA ILE A 55 -31.89 -2.60 9.15
C ILE A 55 -30.73 -1.72 8.65
N THR A 56 -29.92 -1.26 9.61
CA THR A 56 -28.76 -0.40 9.35
C THR A 56 -27.52 -1.21 9.00
N GLU A 57 -26.52 -0.57 8.37
CA GLU A 57 -25.23 -1.21 8.06
C GLU A 57 -24.57 -1.82 9.32
N LYS A 58 -24.63 -1.10 10.45
CA LYS A 58 -24.08 -1.57 11.73
C LYS A 58 -24.79 -2.81 12.28
N GLN A 59 -26.11 -2.86 12.16
CA GLN A 59 -26.88 -4.03 12.62
C GLN A 59 -26.62 -5.24 11.71
N LEU A 60 -26.43 -5.03 10.40
CA LEU A 60 -26.00 -6.09 9.49
C LEU A 60 -24.58 -6.59 9.84
N GLU A 61 -23.68 -5.69 10.23
CA GLU A 61 -22.33 -6.03 10.71
C GLU A 61 -22.38 -6.86 12.00
N GLU A 62 -23.16 -6.44 12.99
CA GLU A 62 -23.35 -7.18 14.25
C GLU A 62 -23.94 -8.57 13.98
N LEU A 63 -24.94 -8.67 13.11
CA LEU A 63 -25.56 -9.92 12.72
C LEU A 63 -24.58 -10.87 12.02
N LEU A 64 -23.80 -10.36 11.05
CA LEU A 64 -22.81 -11.15 10.34
C LEU A 64 -21.69 -11.63 11.26
N ASN A 65 -21.24 -10.79 12.20
CA ASN A 65 -20.25 -11.18 13.20
C ASN A 65 -20.81 -12.25 14.16
N GLN A 66 -22.09 -12.17 14.54
CA GLN A 66 -22.73 -13.23 15.33
C GLN A 66 -22.79 -14.56 14.58
N LEU A 67 -23.14 -14.53 13.29
CA LEU A 67 -23.21 -15.73 12.45
C LEU A 67 -21.84 -16.39 12.25
N ASN A 68 -20.77 -15.59 12.16
CA ASN A 68 -19.40 -16.08 12.03
C ASN A 68 -18.76 -16.48 13.36
N GLY A 69 -19.44 -16.26 14.50
CA GLY A 69 -18.87 -16.49 15.83
C GLY A 69 -17.75 -15.50 16.21
N THR A 70 -17.68 -14.34 15.54
CA THR A 70 -16.69 -13.28 15.77
C THR A 70 -17.26 -12.14 16.62
N SER A 71 -18.17 -12.45 17.55
CA SER A 71 -18.77 -11.43 18.44
C SER A 71 -17.76 -10.79 19.39
N ASP A 72 -16.74 -11.55 19.82
CA ASP A 72 -15.73 -11.10 20.78
C ASP A 72 -14.62 -10.25 20.13
N ASP A 73 -14.43 -10.40 18.81
CA ASP A 73 -13.51 -9.60 17.99
C ASP A 73 -14.18 -9.24 16.65
N PRO A 74 -15.07 -8.23 16.65
CA PRO A 74 -15.91 -7.93 15.50
C PRO A 74 -15.09 -7.35 14.34
N VAL A 75 -15.28 -7.92 13.17
CA VAL A 75 -14.70 -7.42 11.92
C VAL A 75 -15.66 -6.40 11.33
N PRO A 76 -15.21 -5.18 10.99
CA PRO A 76 -16.08 -4.22 10.32
C PRO A 76 -16.32 -4.63 8.87
N TYR A 77 -17.55 -4.53 8.41
CA TYR A 77 -17.96 -4.91 7.06
C TYR A 77 -18.63 -3.74 6.33
N THR A 78 -18.56 -3.76 5.01
CA THR A 78 -19.42 -2.97 4.13
C THR A 78 -20.28 -3.89 3.31
N PHE A 79 -21.54 -3.51 3.05
CA PHE A 79 -22.52 -4.34 2.37
C PHE A 79 -22.97 -3.71 1.05
N SER A 80 -23.08 -4.52 0.00
CA SER A 80 -23.64 -4.13 -1.28
C SER A 80 -24.69 -5.16 -1.71
N LEU A 81 -25.84 -4.70 -2.21
CA LEU A 81 -26.85 -5.59 -2.78
C LEU A 81 -26.39 -6.05 -4.16
N GLN A 82 -26.46 -7.35 -4.42
CA GLN A 82 -26.32 -7.91 -5.76
C GLN A 82 -27.65 -7.74 -6.53
N ASN A 83 -27.61 -6.90 -7.56
CA ASN A 83 -28.74 -6.68 -8.47
C ASN A 83 -28.34 -7.03 -9.90
N ASP A 84 -28.70 -8.22 -10.37
CA ASP A 84 -28.29 -8.79 -11.65
C ASP A 84 -26.77 -8.72 -11.90
N LYS A 85 -26.29 -7.66 -12.57
CA LYS A 85 -24.88 -7.41 -12.90
C LYS A 85 -24.26 -6.24 -12.13
N ASP A 86 -25.06 -5.45 -11.44
CA ASP A 86 -24.62 -4.26 -10.72
C ASP A 86 -24.64 -4.50 -9.20
N LEU A 87 -23.68 -3.88 -8.51
CA LEU A 87 -23.60 -3.86 -7.05
C LEU A 87 -24.10 -2.50 -6.55
N VAL A 88 -25.06 -2.52 -5.65
CA VAL A 88 -25.63 -1.30 -5.04
C VAL A 88 -25.19 -1.20 -3.59
N ASP A 89 -24.31 -0.24 -3.30
CA ASP A 89 -23.77 -0.05 -1.96
C ASP A 89 -24.83 0.41 -0.96
N ILE A 90 -24.89 -0.27 0.19
CA ILE A 90 -25.75 0.09 1.32
C ILE A 90 -24.99 1.06 2.20
N LYS A 91 -25.41 2.33 2.23
CA LYS A 91 -24.69 3.40 2.95
C LYS A 91 -25.15 3.59 4.38
N ASP A 92 -26.46 3.75 4.57
CA ASP A 92 -27.04 4.05 5.88
C ASP A 92 -27.92 2.88 6.36
N ASN A 93 -28.89 2.50 5.53
CA ASN A 93 -29.80 1.38 5.77
C ASN A 93 -30.28 0.75 4.46
N LEU A 94 -30.87 -0.44 4.57
CA LEU A 94 -31.41 -1.19 3.43
C LEU A 94 -32.56 -0.41 2.75
N TYR A 95 -33.42 0.25 3.53
CA TYR A 95 -34.56 0.98 2.99
C TYR A 95 -34.18 2.10 2.02
N SER A 96 -33.33 3.04 2.42
CA SER A 96 -32.94 4.19 1.60
C SER A 96 -32.11 3.79 0.38
N SER A 97 -31.34 2.71 0.51
CA SER A 97 -30.41 2.27 -0.54
C SER A 97 -31.09 1.35 -1.57
N VAL A 98 -32.10 0.57 -1.16
CA VAL A 98 -32.70 -0.50 -2.00
C VAL A 98 -34.20 -0.33 -2.19
N LEU A 99 -34.96 -0.14 -1.10
CA LEU A 99 -36.44 -0.16 -1.14
C LEU A 99 -37.02 1.18 -1.65
N GLN A 100 -36.51 2.31 -1.17
CA GLN A 100 -36.96 3.65 -1.55
C GLN A 100 -36.72 3.96 -3.04
N PRO A 101 -35.58 3.58 -3.65
CA PRO A 101 -35.37 3.75 -5.09
C PRO A 101 -36.13 2.71 -5.93
N GLY A 102 -36.81 1.74 -5.31
CA GLY A 102 -37.59 0.70 -5.99
C GLY A 102 -36.74 -0.36 -6.69
N ILE A 103 -35.50 -0.59 -6.25
CA ILE A 103 -34.58 -1.58 -6.86
C ILE A 103 -35.07 -2.99 -6.58
N LYS A 104 -35.49 -3.24 -5.34
CA LYS A 104 -36.17 -4.47 -4.92
C LYS A 104 -37.32 -4.15 -3.99
N THR A 105 -38.26 -5.08 -3.88
CA THR A 105 -39.42 -5.00 -3.00
C THR A 105 -39.19 -5.80 -1.72
N THR A 106 -40.09 -5.68 -0.74
CA THR A 106 -39.99 -6.41 0.53
C THR A 106 -40.27 -7.91 0.40
N GLU A 107 -40.86 -8.33 -0.72
CA GLU A 107 -41.16 -9.74 -1.02
C GLU A 107 -39.98 -10.44 -1.72
N ASP A 108 -39.04 -9.66 -2.27
CA ASP A 108 -37.91 -10.18 -3.01
C ASP A 108 -36.84 -10.75 -2.10
N PHE A 109 -36.19 -11.80 -2.60
CA PHE A 109 -34.98 -12.33 -1.98
C PHE A 109 -33.77 -11.46 -2.32
N MET A 110 -33.06 -10.99 -1.30
CA MET A 110 -31.93 -10.07 -1.43
C MET A 110 -30.61 -10.74 -1.05
N THR A 111 -29.63 -10.71 -1.95
CA THR A 111 -28.27 -11.21 -1.66
C THR A 111 -27.38 -10.02 -1.33
N LEU A 112 -26.89 -9.96 -0.09
CA LEU A 112 -25.99 -8.92 0.39
C LEU A 112 -24.56 -9.41 0.32
N VAL A 113 -23.81 -8.85 -0.61
CA VAL A 113 -22.38 -9.08 -0.76
C VAL A 113 -21.64 -8.25 0.29
N TYR A 114 -20.93 -8.90 1.20
CA TYR A 114 -20.16 -8.23 2.25
C TYR A 114 -18.67 -8.21 1.89
N THR A 115 -18.00 -7.11 2.24
CA THR A 115 -16.56 -6.95 2.08
C THR A 115 -15.94 -6.50 3.40
N PRO A 116 -14.90 -7.19 3.91
CA PRO A 116 -14.25 -6.80 5.15
C PRO A 116 -13.54 -5.46 5.00
N ARG A 117 -13.64 -4.63 6.03
CA ARG A 117 -13.03 -3.31 6.10
C ARG A 117 -11.83 -3.35 7.05
N ALA A 118 -10.89 -2.42 6.86
CA ALA A 118 -9.83 -2.22 7.84
C ALA A 118 -10.42 -1.82 9.20
N VAL A 119 -9.98 -2.50 10.26
CA VAL A 119 -10.36 -2.24 11.65
C VAL A 119 -10.01 -0.81 12.08
N PHE A 120 -8.93 -0.25 11.53
CA PHE A 120 -8.51 1.12 11.77
C PHE A 120 -8.93 2.06 10.62
N LYS A 121 -9.24 3.31 10.96
CA LYS A 121 -9.53 4.37 10.00
C LYS A 121 -8.39 5.37 9.96
N VAL A 122 -7.80 5.57 8.78
CA VAL A 122 -6.82 6.65 8.55
C VAL A 122 -7.58 7.94 8.31
N LYS A 123 -7.37 8.94 9.16
CA LYS A 123 -7.96 10.27 8.95
C LYS A 123 -7.30 10.95 7.75
N PRO A 124 -8.06 11.61 6.86
CA PRO A 124 -7.48 12.37 5.77
C PRO A 124 -6.59 13.49 6.32
N VAL A 125 -5.42 13.70 5.70
CA VAL A 125 -4.51 14.79 6.06
C VAL A 125 -5.12 16.11 5.55
N THR A 126 -5.40 17.04 6.45
CA THR A 126 -6.14 18.28 6.13
C THR A 126 -5.27 19.52 6.00
N ARG A 127 -4.01 19.47 6.44
CA ARG A 127 -3.10 20.61 6.41
C ARG A 127 -1.64 20.15 6.29
N SER A 128 -0.80 21.02 5.75
CA SER A 128 0.66 20.86 5.88
C SER A 128 1.07 21.05 7.33
N SER A 129 1.96 20.18 7.83
CA SER A 129 2.49 20.30 9.19
C SER A 129 3.65 21.28 9.28
N ALA A 130 4.62 21.18 8.36
CA ALA A 130 5.85 21.96 8.38
C ALA A 130 6.53 22.01 7.02
N THR A 131 7.33 23.06 6.80
CA THR A 131 8.32 23.12 5.71
C THR A 131 9.70 23.07 6.34
N ILE A 132 10.42 21.97 6.16
CA ILE A 132 11.73 21.76 6.79
C ILE A 132 12.80 21.99 5.71
N SER A 133 13.65 23.00 5.91
CA SER A 133 14.78 23.26 5.01
C SER A 133 15.92 22.30 5.29
N GLY A 134 16.74 22.05 4.26
CA GLY A 134 17.92 21.22 4.43
C GLY A 134 18.64 20.91 3.14
N HIS A 135 17.98 20.16 2.24
CA HIS A 135 18.58 19.74 0.99
C HIS A 135 18.99 20.93 0.12
N GLY A 136 20.14 20.81 -0.53
CA GLY A 136 20.68 21.84 -1.44
C GLY A 136 20.13 21.77 -2.86
N SER A 137 19.32 20.75 -3.17
CA SER A 137 18.76 20.50 -4.50
C SER A 137 17.41 19.77 -4.39
N THR A 138 16.81 19.41 -5.52
CA THR A 138 15.51 18.73 -5.59
C THR A 138 15.53 17.39 -4.85
N ILE A 139 14.51 17.16 -4.03
CA ILE A 139 14.27 15.86 -3.39
C ILE A 139 13.70 14.91 -4.44
N LEU A 140 14.33 13.74 -4.60
CA LEU A 140 13.99 12.74 -5.62
C LEU A 140 13.23 11.55 -5.03
N ALA A 141 13.48 11.22 -3.76
CA ALA A 141 12.81 10.13 -3.07
C ALA A 141 12.56 10.48 -1.60
N ALA A 142 11.47 9.94 -1.05
CA ALA A 142 11.13 10.07 0.36
C ALA A 142 10.43 8.79 0.84
N GLN A 143 10.72 8.34 2.06
CA GLN A 143 10.04 7.19 2.68
C GLN A 143 10.04 7.30 4.21
N PHE A 144 8.87 7.08 4.82
CA PHE A 144 8.75 6.89 6.28
C PHE A 144 9.38 5.58 6.74
N ALA A 145 9.81 5.54 8.00
CA ALA A 145 10.19 4.30 8.65
C ALA A 145 8.97 3.36 8.77
N PRO A 146 9.16 2.03 8.66
CA PRO A 146 8.04 1.08 8.65
C PRO A 146 7.29 1.00 9.98
N ASN A 147 7.96 1.30 11.09
CA ASN A 147 7.43 1.17 12.45
C ASN A 147 6.89 2.49 13.03
N THR A 148 7.19 3.64 12.43
CA THR A 148 6.79 4.94 12.99
C THR A 148 6.73 6.03 11.92
N SER A 149 5.73 6.91 12.06
CA SER A 149 5.67 8.17 11.30
C SER A 149 6.65 9.22 11.82
N GLY A 150 7.30 8.98 12.97
CA GLY A 150 8.24 9.93 13.58
C GLY A 150 9.58 10.03 12.84
N LYS A 151 9.87 9.11 11.92
CA LYS A 151 11.12 9.10 11.15
C LYS A 151 10.84 9.00 9.66
N MET A 152 11.55 9.81 8.88
CA MET A 152 11.48 9.79 7.43
C MET A 152 12.88 9.91 6.85
N VAL A 153 13.15 9.23 5.73
CA VAL A 153 14.38 9.43 4.95
C VAL A 153 14.04 10.06 3.62
N THR A 154 14.88 10.98 3.17
CA THR A 154 14.84 11.54 1.81
C THR A 154 16.16 11.35 1.10
N GLY A 155 16.12 11.29 -0.22
CA GLY A 155 17.28 11.35 -1.12
C GLY A 155 17.12 12.48 -2.11
N ALA A 156 18.20 13.20 -2.41
CA ALA A 156 18.15 14.39 -3.25
C ALA A 156 19.27 14.45 -4.29
N GLY A 157 19.15 15.44 -5.19
CA GLY A 157 20.16 15.78 -6.18
C GLY A 157 21.42 16.45 -5.63
N ASP A 158 21.48 16.73 -4.32
CA ASP A 158 22.68 17.25 -3.64
C ASP A 158 23.67 16.13 -3.25
N SER A 159 23.45 14.91 -3.76
CA SER A 159 24.22 13.70 -3.46
C SER A 159 24.17 13.25 -2.00
N THR A 160 23.20 13.76 -1.22
CA THR A 160 22.97 13.34 0.15
C THR A 160 21.61 12.66 0.31
N ALA A 161 21.54 11.76 1.29
CA ALA A 161 20.28 11.36 1.89
C ALA A 161 20.19 11.96 3.29
N ARG A 162 18.98 12.20 3.80
CA ARG A 162 18.78 12.76 5.13
C ARG A 162 17.73 11.99 5.89
N LEU A 163 17.98 11.81 7.18
CA LEU A 163 17.00 11.33 8.14
C LEU A 163 16.37 12.52 8.85
N TRP A 164 15.05 12.57 8.88
CA TRP A 164 14.25 13.60 9.51
C TRP A 164 13.55 13.02 10.73
N ASP A 165 13.54 13.78 11.80
CA ASP A 165 12.61 13.58 12.90
C ASP A 165 11.34 14.37 12.61
N CYS A 166 10.26 13.67 12.31
CA CYS A 166 8.97 14.26 11.95
C CYS A 166 8.21 14.80 13.17
N ASN A 167 8.58 14.41 14.39
CA ASN A 167 7.95 14.94 15.61
C ASN A 167 8.48 16.33 15.92
N THR A 168 9.81 16.50 15.88
CA THR A 168 10.47 17.80 16.11
C THR A 168 10.60 18.64 14.84
N GLN A 169 10.35 18.04 13.67
CA GLN A 169 10.44 18.68 12.36
C GLN A 169 11.87 19.17 12.07
N THR A 170 12.87 18.39 12.49
CA THR A 170 14.29 18.72 12.34
C THR A 170 15.05 17.65 11.55
N ILE A 171 16.23 18.00 11.05
CA ILE A 171 17.17 17.05 10.45
C ILE A 171 17.83 16.28 11.60
N GLN A 172 17.67 14.96 11.62
CA GLN A 172 18.33 14.10 12.58
C GLN A 172 19.75 13.76 12.11
N TYR A 173 19.91 13.29 10.87
CA TYR A 173 21.23 12.95 10.30
C TYR A 173 21.30 13.29 8.80
N THR A 174 22.51 13.63 8.35
CA THR A 174 22.85 13.77 6.93
C THR A 174 23.77 12.62 6.52
N PHE A 175 23.29 11.77 5.63
CA PHE A 175 24.02 10.66 5.04
C PHE A 175 24.85 11.16 3.85
N SER A 176 26.13 11.45 4.11
CA SER A 176 27.10 11.90 3.12
C SER A 176 28.02 10.77 2.67
N GLY A 177 28.22 10.64 1.36
CA GLY A 177 29.15 9.67 0.79
C GLY A 177 28.88 9.29 -0.66
N HIS A 178 27.66 9.45 -1.15
CA HIS A 178 27.40 9.35 -2.58
C HIS A 178 28.08 10.49 -3.33
N SER A 179 28.59 10.22 -4.52
CA SER A 179 29.25 11.24 -5.37
C SER A 179 28.32 11.84 -6.42
N ASN A 180 27.06 11.39 -6.46
CA ASN A 180 26.04 11.84 -7.38
C ASN A 180 24.63 11.65 -6.78
N TRP A 181 23.60 12.08 -7.50
CA TRP A 181 22.20 12.14 -7.05
C TRP A 181 21.72 10.85 -6.39
N VAL A 182 21.03 10.98 -5.25
CA VAL A 182 20.39 9.84 -4.58
C VAL A 182 19.01 9.66 -5.17
N LEU A 183 18.86 8.67 -6.04
CA LEU A 183 17.65 8.44 -6.83
C LEU A 183 16.58 7.66 -6.06
N CYS A 184 16.99 6.78 -5.14
CA CYS A 184 16.06 5.99 -4.36
C CYS A 184 16.57 5.81 -2.92
N VAL A 185 15.63 5.78 -1.99
CA VAL A 185 15.86 5.49 -0.58
C VAL A 185 14.91 4.38 -0.16
N SER A 186 15.38 3.45 0.66
CA SER A 186 14.58 2.31 1.10
C SER A 186 14.90 1.90 2.53
N TRP A 187 13.91 1.96 3.42
CA TRP A 187 14.01 1.35 4.74
C TRP A 187 13.95 -0.17 4.67
N SER A 188 14.82 -0.83 5.42
CA SER A 188 14.67 -2.24 5.76
C SER A 188 13.30 -2.49 6.42
N PRO A 189 12.70 -3.69 6.28
CA PRO A 189 11.38 -3.98 6.82
C PRO A 189 11.30 -3.83 8.34
N GLN A 190 12.43 -4.03 9.04
CA GLN A 190 12.54 -3.87 10.50
C GLN A 190 12.88 -2.44 10.92
N GLY A 191 13.24 -1.56 9.98
CA GLY A 191 13.64 -0.18 10.27
C GLY A 191 15.02 -0.04 10.91
N ASP A 192 15.85 -1.07 10.88
CA ASP A 192 17.20 -1.10 11.46
C ASP A 192 18.29 -0.60 10.51
N VAL A 193 18.05 -0.69 9.20
CA VAL A 193 18.95 -0.21 8.15
C VAL A 193 18.20 0.65 7.12
N VAL A 194 18.87 1.68 6.62
CA VAL A 194 18.43 2.48 5.47
C VAL A 194 19.35 2.18 4.28
N ALA A 195 18.79 1.84 3.13
CA ALA A 195 19.53 1.70 1.88
C ALA A 195 19.29 2.91 0.97
N THR A 196 20.33 3.36 0.29
CA THR A 196 20.27 4.43 -0.71
C THR A 196 20.91 3.98 -2.00
N GLY A 197 20.23 4.24 -3.12
CA GLY A 197 20.73 3.94 -4.46
C GLY A 197 20.97 5.24 -5.21
N SER A 198 22.14 5.37 -5.84
CA SER A 198 22.59 6.63 -6.44
C SER A 198 22.90 6.51 -7.93
N MET A 199 22.97 7.68 -8.56
CA MET A 199 23.50 7.87 -9.89
C MET A 199 25.00 7.56 -10.01
N ASP A 200 25.71 7.45 -8.89
CA ASP A 200 27.11 6.99 -8.83
C ASP A 200 27.29 5.47 -9.05
N SER A 201 26.20 4.75 -9.37
CA SER A 201 26.17 3.30 -9.61
C SER A 201 26.41 2.45 -8.36
N THR A 202 26.36 3.04 -7.18
CA THR A 202 26.53 2.33 -5.91
C THR A 202 25.26 2.32 -5.06
N VAL A 203 25.18 1.33 -4.19
CA VAL A 203 24.20 1.28 -3.10
C VAL A 203 24.94 1.47 -1.78
N ARG A 204 24.42 2.32 -0.89
CA ARG A 204 24.98 2.50 0.45
C ARG A 204 23.97 2.08 1.50
N LEU A 205 24.47 1.53 2.60
CA LEU A 205 23.70 1.15 3.77
C LEU A 205 24.05 2.09 4.91
N TRP A 206 23.06 2.52 5.68
CA TRP A 206 23.19 3.48 6.75
C TRP A 206 22.50 2.97 8.00
N ASP A 207 23.09 3.26 9.15
CA ASP A 207 22.46 3.05 10.43
C ASP A 207 21.63 4.30 10.81
N PRO A 208 20.29 4.20 10.84
CA PRO A 208 19.41 5.32 11.16
C PRO A 208 19.49 5.76 12.63
N LYS A 209 20.13 4.99 13.52
CA LYS A 209 20.33 5.37 14.93
C LYS A 209 21.57 6.22 15.12
N THR A 210 22.64 5.94 14.38
CA THR A 210 23.93 6.63 14.55
C THR A 210 24.24 7.62 13.45
N GLY A 211 23.53 7.58 12.33
CA GLY A 211 23.82 8.42 11.17
C GLY A 211 24.99 7.92 10.31
N LYS A 212 25.65 6.83 10.71
CA LYS A 212 26.89 6.35 10.08
C LYS A 212 26.62 5.38 8.93
N SER A 213 27.53 5.34 7.97
CA SER A 213 27.53 4.33 6.92
C SER A 213 27.91 2.96 7.49
N ILE A 214 27.19 1.94 7.04
CA ILE A 214 27.45 0.53 7.39
C ILE A 214 28.45 -0.01 6.36
N GLY A 215 29.74 0.27 6.61
CA GLY A 215 30.86 -0.06 5.74
C GLY A 215 30.91 0.72 4.41
N ASN A 216 31.66 0.19 3.44
CA ASN A 216 31.91 0.81 2.12
C ASN A 216 30.66 0.89 1.20
N ALA A 217 30.75 1.48 0.01
CA ALA A 217 29.65 1.36 -0.94
C ALA A 217 29.55 -0.08 -1.49
N LEU A 218 28.33 -0.59 -1.70
CA LEU A 218 28.06 -1.82 -2.45
C LEU A 218 28.26 -1.50 -3.94
N ALA A 219 29.45 -1.81 -4.44
CA ALA A 219 29.85 -1.59 -5.82
C ALA A 219 29.66 -2.87 -6.65
N GLY A 220 29.23 -2.71 -7.89
CA GLY A 220 29.10 -3.83 -8.84
C GLY A 220 28.19 -3.54 -10.02
N HIS A 221 27.29 -2.56 -9.92
CA HIS A 221 26.56 -2.05 -11.07
C HIS A 221 27.45 -1.12 -11.90
N SER A 222 27.26 -1.13 -13.21
CA SER A 222 28.03 -0.28 -14.14
C SER A 222 27.33 1.05 -14.47
N LYS A 223 26.06 1.18 -14.10
CA LYS A 223 25.25 2.39 -14.28
C LYS A 223 24.39 2.65 -13.04
N TRP A 224 23.74 3.80 -13.02
CA TRP A 224 22.93 4.26 -11.90
C TRP A 224 21.90 3.25 -11.41
N ILE A 225 21.64 3.30 -10.10
CA ILE A 225 20.63 2.49 -9.43
C ILE A 225 19.27 3.12 -9.65
N SER A 226 18.34 2.35 -10.22
CA SER A 226 16.98 2.82 -10.52
C SER A 226 15.99 2.53 -9.40
N SER A 227 16.17 1.41 -8.69
CA SER A 227 15.22 0.97 -7.68
C SER A 227 15.85 -0.01 -6.68
N LEU A 228 15.29 -0.04 -5.47
CA LEU A 228 15.71 -0.92 -4.37
C LEU A 228 14.47 -1.65 -3.81
N ALA A 229 14.66 -2.90 -3.39
CA ALA A 229 13.65 -3.68 -2.69
C ALA A 229 14.31 -4.61 -1.67
N TRP A 230 13.78 -4.62 -0.45
CA TRP A 230 14.25 -5.51 0.62
C TRP A 230 13.55 -6.85 0.59
N GLU A 231 14.25 -7.88 1.07
CA GLU A 231 13.66 -9.19 1.36
C GLU A 231 12.58 -9.07 2.46
N PRO A 232 11.36 -9.57 2.21
CA PRO A 232 10.30 -9.59 3.20
C PRO A 232 10.70 -10.34 4.48
N ILE A 233 10.33 -9.78 5.63
CA ILE A 233 10.80 -10.28 6.94
C ILE A 233 10.47 -11.75 7.20
N HIS A 234 9.30 -12.23 6.78
CA HIS A 234 8.87 -13.61 7.01
C HIS A 234 9.65 -14.64 6.19
N LEU A 235 10.45 -14.21 5.22
CA LEU A 235 11.37 -15.07 4.46
C LEU A 235 12.76 -15.13 5.09
N VAL A 236 13.09 -14.16 5.95
CA VAL A 236 14.39 -14.08 6.61
C VAL A 236 14.43 -15.09 7.74
N LYS A 237 15.46 -15.93 7.76
CA LYS A 237 15.68 -16.87 8.86
C LYS A 237 15.92 -16.09 10.17
N PRO A 238 15.37 -16.54 11.31
CA PRO A 238 15.65 -15.91 12.60
C PRO A 238 17.16 -15.77 12.84
N GLY A 239 17.61 -14.58 13.20
CA GLY A 239 19.03 -14.26 13.41
C GLY A 239 19.77 -13.74 12.17
N ASN A 240 19.21 -13.87 10.97
CA ASN A 240 19.79 -13.30 9.76
C ASN A 240 19.25 -11.89 9.48
N LYS A 241 20.02 -11.10 8.72
CA LYS A 241 19.57 -9.82 8.20
C LYS A 241 18.86 -9.99 6.85
N PRO A 242 17.88 -9.14 6.53
CA PRO A 242 17.22 -9.18 5.23
C PRO A 242 18.23 -8.87 4.11
N ARG A 243 18.14 -9.62 3.01
CA ARG A 243 18.87 -9.31 1.78
C ARG A 243 18.28 -8.06 1.12
N LEU A 244 19.09 -7.42 0.29
CA LEU A 244 18.69 -6.26 -0.49
C LEU A 244 18.81 -6.57 -1.97
N VAL A 245 17.84 -6.15 -2.75
CA VAL A 245 17.88 -6.19 -4.21
C VAL A 245 18.00 -4.78 -4.77
N SER A 246 18.90 -4.62 -5.74
CA SER A 246 19.03 -3.39 -6.52
C SER A 246 18.83 -3.64 -8.01
N ALA A 247 18.08 -2.75 -8.65
CA ALA A 247 17.96 -2.67 -10.10
C ALA A 247 18.77 -1.50 -10.64
N SER A 248 19.33 -1.66 -11.84
CA SER A 248 20.15 -0.64 -12.48
C SER A 248 19.80 -0.43 -13.94
N LYS A 249 20.19 0.75 -14.44
CA LYS A 249 20.17 1.08 -15.87
C LYS A 249 21.09 0.19 -16.71
N ASP A 250 21.99 -0.56 -16.08
CA ASP A 250 22.85 -1.52 -16.78
C ASP A 250 22.12 -2.78 -17.26
N GLY A 251 20.82 -2.92 -16.94
CA GLY A 251 20.00 -4.06 -17.37
C GLY A 251 20.09 -5.26 -16.41
N THR A 252 20.84 -5.13 -15.32
CA THR A 252 21.02 -6.18 -14.32
C THR A 252 20.28 -5.87 -13.03
N ILE A 253 19.95 -6.94 -12.31
CA ILE A 253 19.48 -6.89 -10.93
C ILE A 253 20.50 -7.61 -10.07
N LYS A 254 20.86 -7.03 -8.93
CA LYS A 254 21.79 -7.66 -7.99
C LYS A 254 21.13 -7.91 -6.65
N VAL A 255 21.35 -9.10 -6.10
CA VAL A 255 20.96 -9.48 -4.75
C VAL A 255 22.20 -9.36 -3.87
N TRP A 256 22.08 -8.61 -2.79
CA TRP A 256 23.15 -8.33 -1.84
C TRP A 256 22.82 -8.95 -0.50
N ASP A 257 23.81 -9.62 0.08
CA ASP A 257 23.79 -9.93 1.50
C ASP A 257 24.26 -8.68 2.26
N THR A 258 23.42 -8.17 3.15
CA THR A 258 23.70 -6.95 3.91
C THR A 258 24.63 -7.18 5.09
N ALA A 259 24.79 -8.42 5.56
CA ALA A 259 25.71 -8.78 6.62
C ALA A 259 27.13 -8.95 6.09
N THR A 260 27.31 -9.78 5.06
CA THR A 260 28.63 -10.04 4.45
C THR A 260 29.03 -8.97 3.44
N ARG A 261 28.07 -8.17 2.96
CA ARG A 261 28.27 -7.05 2.02
C ARG A 261 28.74 -7.52 0.65
N GLN A 262 28.38 -8.75 0.29
CA GLN A 262 28.73 -9.38 -0.98
C GLN A 262 27.52 -9.44 -1.92
N CYS A 263 27.80 -9.39 -3.22
CA CYS A 263 26.80 -9.66 -4.25
C CYS A 263 26.60 -11.18 -4.33
N MET A 264 25.45 -11.67 -3.88
CA MET A 264 25.11 -13.09 -3.94
C MET A 264 24.76 -13.54 -5.36
N MET A 265 24.00 -12.71 -6.08
CA MET A 265 23.47 -13.05 -7.39
C MET A 265 23.43 -11.82 -8.28
N THR A 266 23.76 -12.01 -9.56
CA THR A 266 23.53 -11.03 -10.62
C THR A 266 22.59 -11.65 -11.63
N MET A 267 21.39 -11.10 -11.73
CA MET A 267 20.35 -11.54 -12.63
C MET A 267 20.39 -10.66 -13.86
N SER A 268 20.90 -11.22 -14.95
CA SER A 268 20.94 -10.62 -16.27
C SER A 268 19.89 -11.28 -17.16
N GLY A 269 19.27 -10.48 -18.03
CA GLY A 269 18.33 -11.03 -19.00
C GLY A 269 17.49 -9.97 -19.69
N HIS A 270 17.22 -8.85 -19.01
CA HIS A 270 16.63 -7.69 -19.68
C HIS A 270 17.56 -7.15 -20.75
N SER A 271 17.01 -6.77 -21.91
CA SER A 271 17.80 -6.20 -23.01
C SER A 271 18.00 -4.69 -22.88
N SER A 272 17.38 -4.07 -21.87
CA SER A 272 17.45 -2.63 -21.60
C SER A 272 17.38 -2.35 -20.11
N ALA A 273 17.45 -1.06 -19.75
CA ALA A 273 17.47 -0.55 -18.39
C ALA A 273 16.31 -1.10 -17.54
N VAL A 274 16.63 -1.66 -16.36
CA VAL A 274 15.60 -2.07 -15.40
C VAL A 274 15.14 -0.82 -14.66
N SER A 275 13.86 -0.49 -14.75
CA SER A 275 13.30 0.74 -14.15
C SER A 275 12.85 0.53 -12.72
N CYS A 276 12.29 -0.64 -12.40
CA CYS A 276 11.75 -0.92 -11.08
C CYS A 276 11.97 -2.38 -10.66
N VAL A 277 12.05 -2.59 -9.36
CA VAL A 277 12.13 -3.93 -8.77
C VAL A 277 11.28 -4.02 -7.50
N LYS A 278 10.67 -5.18 -7.27
CA LYS A 278 9.92 -5.53 -6.06
C LYS A 278 10.22 -6.96 -5.64
N TRP A 279 10.31 -7.21 -4.33
CA TRP A 279 10.45 -8.54 -3.75
C TRP A 279 9.14 -8.94 -3.11
N GLY A 280 8.50 -9.99 -3.63
CA GLY A 280 7.22 -10.50 -3.16
C GLY A 280 7.36 -11.48 -1.99
N GLY A 281 6.27 -11.66 -1.25
CA GLY A 281 6.23 -12.54 -0.08
C GLY A 281 6.38 -14.04 -0.38
N SER A 282 6.27 -14.46 -1.64
CA SER A 282 6.52 -15.84 -2.08
C SER A 282 7.98 -16.09 -2.49
N ASN A 283 8.90 -15.21 -2.09
CA ASN A 283 10.32 -15.24 -2.47
C ASN A 283 10.57 -15.09 -3.98
N LEU A 284 9.69 -14.36 -4.66
CA LEU A 284 9.82 -14.00 -6.07
C LEU A 284 10.20 -12.53 -6.21
N ILE A 285 11.13 -12.25 -7.12
CA ILE A 285 11.51 -10.88 -7.49
C ILE A 285 10.82 -10.53 -8.81
N TYR A 286 10.21 -9.35 -8.86
CA TYR A 286 9.51 -8.81 -10.02
C TYR A 286 10.25 -7.59 -10.54
N THR A 287 10.54 -7.56 -11.83
CA THR A 287 11.32 -6.47 -12.45
C THR A 287 10.60 -5.93 -13.68
N GLY A 288 10.53 -4.61 -13.79
CA GLY A 288 10.06 -3.91 -14.99
C GLY A 288 11.25 -3.27 -15.70
N SER A 289 11.28 -3.33 -17.03
CA SER A 289 12.37 -2.78 -17.83
C SER A 289 11.87 -1.98 -19.03
N HIS A 290 12.76 -1.13 -19.53
CA HIS A 290 12.59 -0.36 -20.77
C HIS A 290 12.55 -1.26 -22.01
N ASP A 291 12.85 -2.56 -21.88
CA ASP A 291 12.64 -3.56 -22.94
C ASP A 291 11.16 -3.95 -23.13
N LYS A 292 10.23 -3.25 -22.44
CA LYS A 292 8.77 -3.48 -22.46
C LYS A 292 8.37 -4.83 -21.87
N THR A 293 9.23 -5.45 -21.06
CA THR A 293 8.93 -6.71 -20.39
C THR A 293 8.88 -6.56 -18.87
N ILE A 294 8.04 -7.39 -18.26
CA ILE A 294 8.06 -7.66 -16.82
C ILE A 294 8.62 -9.07 -16.66
N ARG A 295 9.61 -9.24 -15.80
CA ARG A 295 10.20 -10.54 -15.51
C ARG A 295 9.98 -10.92 -14.06
N VAL A 296 9.81 -12.23 -13.85
CA VAL A 296 9.68 -12.84 -12.53
C VAL A 296 10.85 -13.78 -12.34
N TRP A 297 11.45 -13.70 -11.17
CA TRP A 297 12.66 -14.43 -10.86
C TRP A 297 12.53 -15.10 -9.51
N ASP A 298 13.07 -16.30 -9.39
CA ASP A 298 13.19 -16.97 -8.11
C ASP A 298 14.37 -16.39 -7.33
N ALA A 299 14.15 -15.90 -6.12
CA ALA A 299 15.21 -15.31 -5.29
C ALA A 299 16.09 -16.36 -4.56
N LYS A 300 15.81 -17.67 -4.71
CA LYS A 300 16.71 -18.74 -4.25
C LYS A 300 17.90 -18.91 -5.21
N ASP A 301 17.58 -19.08 -6.49
CA ASP A 301 18.56 -19.48 -7.51
C ASP A 301 18.82 -18.40 -8.58
N GLY A 302 18.09 -17.27 -8.52
CA GLY A 302 18.18 -16.19 -9.51
C GLY A 302 17.63 -16.54 -10.90
N ARG A 303 16.95 -17.70 -11.03
CA ARG A 303 16.44 -18.18 -12.32
C ARG A 303 15.19 -17.43 -12.75
N PHE A 304 15.12 -17.12 -14.03
CA PHE A 304 13.93 -16.53 -14.66
C PHE A 304 12.80 -17.57 -14.71
N GLN A 305 11.66 -17.27 -14.10
CA GLN A 305 10.46 -18.11 -14.21
C GLN A 305 9.66 -17.69 -15.44
N LYS A 306 9.81 -18.43 -16.53
CA LYS A 306 8.92 -18.31 -17.68
C LYS A 306 7.61 -19.01 -17.31
N LYS A 307 6.47 -18.29 -17.27
CA LYS A 307 5.17 -18.96 -17.30
C LYS A 307 5.14 -19.81 -18.57
N ASN A 308 5.13 -21.13 -18.42
CA ASN A 308 4.64 -22.01 -19.47
C ASN A 308 3.22 -21.50 -19.78
N LYS A 309 3.00 -21.05 -21.03
CA LYS A 309 1.63 -20.81 -21.50
C LYS A 309 0.83 -22.07 -21.17
N PRO A 310 -0.39 -21.98 -20.60
CA PRO A 310 -1.27 -23.13 -20.63
C PRO A 310 -1.40 -23.53 -22.10
N ARG A 311 -1.02 -24.78 -22.41
CA ARG A 311 -1.38 -25.37 -23.70
C ARG A 311 -2.90 -25.44 -23.67
N HIS A 312 -3.55 -24.57 -24.45
CA HIS A 312 -4.95 -24.72 -24.81
C HIS A 312 -5.13 -26.02 -25.60
#